data_AF-A0A0E0CYD3-F1
#
_entry.id   AF-A0A0E0CYD3-F1
#
_cell.length_a   1.000
_cell.length_b   1.000
_cell.length_c   1.000
_cell.angle_alpha   90.00
_cell.angle_beta   90.00
_cell.angle_gamma   90.00
#
_symmetry.space_group_name_H-M   'P 1'
#
loop_
_entity.id
_entity.type
_entity.pdbx_description
1 polymer ?
#
loop_
_entity_poly.entity_id
_entity_poly.type
_entity_poly.pdbx_seq_one_letter_code
_entity_poly.pdbx_strand_id
1 'polypeptide(L)'
;MDGGGGGDAFGSATAPLAWHDFLERMRQPSAADFVKSIKGFIVTFSNRAPDPEHDSAAVQEFLENMEGAFRAHTPWAGSSEEELESAGP
;
A
#
# COMPACT_ATOMS: atom_id res chain seq x y z
N MET A 1 2.56 38.88 12.12
CA MET A 1 2.61 37.95 13.26
C MET A 1 1.25 37.28 13.28
N ASP A 2 1.10 36.18 12.56
CA ASP A 2 1.21 34.78 13.07
C ASP A 2 -0.07 34.42 13.87
N GLY A 3 -0.78 33.31 13.66
CA GLY A 3 -0.69 32.11 12.82
C GLY A 3 -2.14 31.58 12.68
N GLY A 4 -2.46 30.66 11.78
CA GLY A 4 -2.01 29.27 11.80
C GLY A 4 -3.18 28.39 12.27
N GLY A 5 -3.58 27.40 11.46
CA GLY A 5 -4.54 26.37 11.87
C GLY A 5 -5.71 26.10 10.91
N GLY A 6 -5.47 26.11 9.59
CA GLY A 6 -6.39 25.53 8.61
C GLY A 6 -5.77 24.24 8.08
N GLY A 7 -5.85 23.15 8.84
CA GLY A 7 -5.13 21.92 8.52
C GLY A 7 -5.87 20.64 8.91
N ASP A 8 -7.19 20.65 9.01
CA ASP A 8 -7.99 19.47 9.37
C ASP A 8 -9.29 19.43 8.54
N ALA A 9 -9.20 19.22 7.22
CA ALA A 9 -10.42 19.01 6.40
C ALA A 9 -10.22 18.33 5.03
N PHE A 10 -8.99 18.10 4.56
CA PHE A 10 -8.76 17.49 3.24
C PHE A 10 -8.40 15.99 3.26
N GLY A 11 -8.18 15.39 4.43
CA GLY A 11 -7.77 13.98 4.58
C GLY A 11 -8.86 12.92 4.42
N SER A 12 -9.98 13.18 3.72
CA SER A 12 -11.04 12.17 3.56
C SER A 12 -11.78 12.20 2.21
N ALA A 13 -11.78 13.32 1.48
CA ALA A 13 -12.53 13.43 0.23
C ALA A 13 -11.84 12.76 -0.98
N THR A 14 -10.53 12.50 -0.90
CA THR A 14 -9.73 11.90 -1.99
C THR A 14 -9.52 10.40 -1.82
N ALA A 15 -9.82 9.80 -0.67
CA ALA A 15 -9.58 8.38 -0.40
C ALA A 15 -10.25 7.41 -1.40
N PRO A 16 -11.50 7.63 -1.85
CA PRO A 16 -12.08 6.82 -2.90
C PRO A 16 -11.30 6.94 -4.22
N LEU A 17 -10.87 8.16 -4.58
CA LEU A 17 -10.11 8.40 -5.81
C LEU A 17 -8.73 7.74 -5.73
N ALA A 18 -8.02 7.88 -4.61
CA ALA A 18 -6.73 7.24 -4.36
C ALA A 18 -6.79 5.71 -4.44
N TRP A 19 -7.87 5.09 -3.93
CA TRP A 19 -8.09 3.65 -4.08
C TRP A 19 -8.34 3.24 -5.54
N HIS A 20 -9.15 4.01 -6.27
CA HIS A 20 -9.40 3.76 -7.69
C HIS A 20 -8.10 3.89 -8.51
N ASP A 21 -7.30 4.93 -8.26
CA ASP A 21 -6.00 5.16 -8.90
C ASP A 21 -5.01 4.03 -8.58
N PHE A 22 -4.97 3.56 -7.33
CA PHE A 22 -4.18 2.40 -6.93
C PHE A 22 -4.59 1.14 -7.71
N LEU A 23 -5.89 0.86 -7.79
CA LEU A 23 -6.39 -0.30 -8.54
C LEU A 23 -6.06 -0.20 -10.03
N GLU A 24 -6.16 0.98 -10.63
CA GLU A 24 -5.78 1.18 -12.03
C GLU A 24 -4.29 0.94 -12.26
N ARG A 25 -3.42 1.39 -11.34
CA ARG A 25 -1.98 1.11 -11.38
C ARG A 25 -1.68 -0.38 -11.22
N MET A 26 -2.39 -1.08 -10.33
CA MET A 26 -2.27 -2.53 -10.14
C MET A 26 -2.73 -3.36 -11.35
N ARG A 27 -3.51 -2.77 -12.27
CA ARG A 27 -3.94 -3.42 -13.52
C ARG A 27 -2.93 -3.26 -14.67
N GLN A 28 -1.92 -2.41 -14.51
CA GLN A 28 -0.92 -2.19 -15.55
C GLN A 28 0.06 -3.39 -15.64
N PRO A 29 0.57 -3.72 -16.84
CA PRO A 29 1.58 -4.78 -17.00
C PRO A 29 2.84 -4.54 -16.17
N SER A 30 3.18 -3.28 -15.91
CA SER A 30 4.30 -2.86 -15.05
C SER A 30 4.16 -3.29 -13.58
N ALA A 31 2.94 -3.58 -13.12
CA ALA A 31 2.65 -4.06 -11.76
C ALA A 31 2.46 -5.59 -11.68
N ALA A 32 2.69 -6.32 -12.77
CA ALA A 32 2.41 -7.76 -12.83
C ALA A 32 3.14 -8.57 -11.74
N ASP A 33 4.38 -8.22 -11.44
CA ASP A 33 5.17 -8.89 -10.40
C ASP A 33 4.63 -8.61 -8.99
N PHE A 34 4.15 -7.39 -8.71
CA PHE A 34 3.46 -7.08 -7.46
C PHE A 34 2.17 -7.89 -7.31
N VAL A 35 1.33 -7.92 -8.34
CA VAL A 35 0.08 -8.70 -8.33
C VAL A 35 0.37 -10.19 -8.10
N LYS A 36 1.43 -10.72 -8.71
CA LYS A 36 1.84 -12.11 -8.53
C LYS A 36 2.34 -12.37 -7.11
N SER A 37 3.14 -11.46 -6.55
CA SER A 37 3.63 -11.53 -5.18
C SER A 37 2.48 -11.56 -4.16
N ILE A 38 1.53 -10.63 -4.28
CA ILE A 38 0.35 -10.54 -3.41
C ILE A 38 -0.49 -11.81 -3.48
N LYS A 39 -0.81 -12.28 -4.68
CA LYS A 39 -1.58 -13.52 -4.86
C LYS A 39 -0.83 -14.73 -4.29
N GLY A 40 0.48 -14.81 -4.51
CA GLY A 40 1.33 -15.88 -3.99
C GLY A 40 1.37 -15.91 -2.46
N PHE A 41 1.47 -14.74 -1.83
CA PHE A 41 1.39 -14.59 -0.38
C PHE A 41 0.04 -15.07 0.14
N ILE A 42 -1.08 -14.59 -0.40
CA ILE A 42 -2.44 -14.98 0.04
C ILE A 42 -2.63 -16.49 -0.07
N VAL A 43 -2.23 -17.12 -1.18
CA VAL A 43 -2.34 -18.57 -1.37
C VAL A 43 -1.50 -19.32 -0.34
N THR A 44 -0.26 -18.90 -0.12
CA THR A 44 0.64 -19.55 0.84
C THR A 44 0.12 -19.40 2.27
N PHE A 45 -0.30 -18.19 2.64
CA PHE A 45 -0.84 -17.82 3.95
C PHE A 45 -2.14 -18.57 4.25
N SER A 46 -3.05 -18.70 3.28
CA SER A 46 -4.33 -19.38 3.49
C SER A 46 -4.20 -20.90 3.65
N ASN A 47 -3.10 -21.48 3.19
CA ASN A 47 -2.86 -22.93 3.23
C ASN A 47 -2.09 -23.39 4.48
N ARG A 48 -1.59 -22.48 5.31
CA ARG A 48 -0.90 -22.85 6.55
C ARG A 48 -1.87 -23.04 7.71
N ALA A 49 -1.43 -23.71 8.76
CA ALA A 49 -2.19 -23.80 10.00
C ALA A 49 -2.24 -22.43 10.69
N PRO A 50 -3.40 -22.00 11.24
CA PRO A 50 -3.51 -20.72 11.93
C PRO A 50 -2.59 -20.64 13.16
N ASP A 51 -1.80 -19.57 13.25
CA ASP A 51 -0.86 -19.28 14.34
C ASP A 51 -0.83 -17.75 14.55
N PRO A 52 -1.66 -17.18 15.45
CA PRO A 52 -1.89 -15.73 15.50
C PRO A 52 -0.62 -14.88 15.63
N GLU A 53 0.37 -15.37 16.41
CA GLU A 53 1.63 -14.69 16.64
C GLU A 53 2.53 -14.69 15.39
N HIS A 54 2.72 -15.84 14.75
CA HIS A 54 3.50 -15.93 13.50
C HIS A 54 2.72 -15.35 12.31
N ASP A 55 1.40 -15.39 12.37
CA ASP A 55 0.53 -14.90 11.32
C ASP A 55 0.66 -13.40 11.18
N SER A 56 0.60 -12.70 12.32
CA SER A 56 0.76 -11.25 12.38
C SER A 56 2.16 -10.83 11.91
N ALA A 57 3.21 -11.52 12.37
CA ALA A 57 4.59 -11.24 11.97
C ALA A 57 4.79 -11.42 10.44
N ALA A 58 4.25 -12.48 9.86
CA ALA A 58 4.35 -12.74 8.42
C ALA A 58 3.58 -11.71 7.57
N VAL A 59 2.44 -11.19 8.05
CA VAL A 59 1.74 -10.09 7.37
C VAL A 59 2.58 -8.82 7.42
N GLN A 60 3.11 -8.45 8.59
CA GLN A 60 3.90 -7.23 8.75
C GLN A 60 5.16 -7.26 7.86
N GLU A 61 5.92 -8.36 7.87
CA GLU A 61 7.10 -8.53 7.01
C GLU A 61 6.74 -8.41 5.52
N PHE A 62 5.60 -9.00 5.10
CA PHE A 62 5.14 -8.89 3.72
C PHE A 62 4.81 -7.45 3.34
N LEU A 63 4.12 -6.70 4.21
CA LEU A 63 3.76 -5.30 3.97
C LEU A 63 5.00 -4.41 3.89
N GLU A 64 5.95 -4.54 4.83
CA GLU A 64 7.22 -3.77 4.83
C GLU A 64 8.03 -4.02 3.56
N ASN A 65 8.13 -5.28 3.12
CA ASN A 65 8.83 -5.63 1.89
C ASN A 65 8.13 -5.08 0.64
N MET A 66 6.79 -5.13 0.60
CA MET A 66 6.01 -4.57 -0.50
C MET A 66 6.13 -3.05 -0.55
N GLU A 67 6.08 -2.37 0.59
CA GLU A 67 6.27 -0.93 0.68
C GLU A 67 7.66 -0.51 0.19
N GLY A 68 8.71 -1.21 0.64
CA GLY A 68 10.08 -0.99 0.16
C GLY A 68 10.20 -1.16 -1.35
N ALA A 69 9.54 -2.18 -1.90
CA ALA A 69 9.53 -2.44 -3.34
C ALA A 69 8.72 -1.39 -4.12
N PHE A 70 7.59 -0.90 -3.60
CA PHE A 70 6.84 0.20 -4.20
C PHE A 70 7.66 1.50 -4.23
N ARG A 71 8.35 1.84 -3.14
CA ARG A 71 9.23 3.02 -3.07
C ARG A 71 10.41 2.93 -4.02
N ALA A 72 10.97 1.73 -4.23
CA ALA A 72 12.11 1.51 -5.11
C ALA A 72 11.75 1.48 -6.62
N HIS A 73 10.48 1.30 -6.97
CA HIS A 73 10.04 1.19 -8.37
C HIS A 73 9.66 2.55 -8.98
N THR A 74 10.42 2.99 -9.99
CA THR A 74 10.33 4.31 -10.65
C THR A 74 8.96 4.73 -11.21
N PRO A 75 8.06 3.84 -11.69
CA PRO A 75 6.69 4.24 -12.07
C PRO A 75 5.80 4.66 -10.89
N TRP A 76 6.20 4.32 -9.66
CA TRP A 76 5.53 4.67 -8.41
C TRP A 76 6.26 5.81 -7.67
N ALA A 77 7.49 6.13 -8.09
CA ALA A 77 8.36 7.20 -7.55
C ALA A 77 7.98 8.64 -7.96
N GLY A 78 6.86 8.81 -8.68
CA GLY A 78 6.27 10.11 -9.02
C GLY A 78 4.97 10.42 -8.28
N SER A 79 4.52 9.51 -7.40
CA SER A 79 3.45 9.79 -6.46
C SER A 79 4.03 10.58 -5.28
N SER A 80 3.46 11.75 -5.01
CA SER A 80 3.82 12.54 -3.83
C SER A 80 3.69 11.68 -2.56
N GLU A 81 4.51 11.96 -1.55
CA GLU A 81 4.48 11.32 -0.21
C GLU A 81 3.04 11.17 0.35
N GLU A 82 2.16 12.12 -0.02
CA GLU A 82 0.73 12.21 0.32
C GLU A 82 -0.16 11.07 -0.28
N GLU A 83 0.21 10.49 -1.43
CA GLU A 83 -0.50 9.33 -2.03
C GLU A 83 -0.05 7.99 -1.41
N LEU A 84 1.20 7.90 -0.95
CA LEU A 84 1.72 6.71 -0.27
C LEU A 84 1.21 6.63 1.18
N GLU A 85 1.06 7.77 1.85
CA GLU A 85 0.49 7.85 3.21
C GLU A 85 -1.04 7.64 3.24
N SER A 86 -1.76 7.95 2.14
CA SER A 86 -3.19 7.64 2.00
C SER A 86 -3.49 6.14 1.86
N ALA A 87 -2.48 5.31 1.59
CA ALA A 87 -2.58 3.85 1.59
C ALA A 87 -2.05 3.22 2.90
N GLY A 88 -1.80 4.04 3.94
CA GLY A 88 -1.33 3.61 5.26
C GLY A 88 -2.25 2.58 5.97
N PRO A 89 -1.81 2.09 7.14
CA PRO A 89 -1.89 0.70 7.65
C PRO A 89 -3.23 -0.03 7.57
#